data_AF-A0AA87J4S0-F1
#
_entry.id   AF-A0AA87J4S0-F1
#
_cell.length_a   1.000
_cell.length_b   1.000
_cell.length_c   1.000
_cell.angle_alpha   90.00
_cell.angle_beta   90.00
_cell.angle_gamma   90.00
#
_symmetry.space_group_name_H-M   'P 1'
#
loop_
_entity.id
_entity.type
_entity.pdbx_description
1 polymer ?
#
loop_
_entity_poly.entity_id
_entity_poly.type
_entity_poly.pdbx_seq_one_letter_code
_entity_poly.pdbx_strand_id
1 'polypeptide(L)'
;MGISERKAREREERERRIVVAARTIAEREGWASVTIRRLADEIEFSQPVLYSHFQNRDEIVGAVALEGFGELAAILRAAIRPSSTPRELVEGVATAYLDFAFAWPAMYEAMFVLPTGLRFARSDTPTQLREGFGAMATVIAPFSQDVDTATETFWAALHGLAQLERHGRIRPAFRAHRITLIMQMVSAQRE
;
A
#
# COMPACT_ATOMS: atom_id res chain seq x y z
N MET A 1 11.02 -32.18 9.28
CA MET A 1 11.39 -30.82 8.84
C MET A 1 12.89 -30.79 8.63
N GLY A 2 13.34 -30.45 7.41
CA GLY A 2 14.75 -30.45 7.05
C GLY A 2 15.51 -29.26 7.68
N ILE A 3 16.84 -29.39 7.81
CA ILE A 3 17.71 -28.31 8.32
C ILE A 3 17.56 -27.02 7.49
N SER A 4 17.37 -27.16 6.16
CA SER A 4 17.16 -26.04 5.24
C SER A 4 15.86 -25.27 5.53
N GLU A 5 14.74 -25.98 5.69
CA GLU A 5 13.45 -25.36 6.01
C GLU A 5 13.47 -24.64 7.36
N ARG A 6 14.19 -25.17 8.35
CA ARG A 6 14.33 -24.51 9.65
C ARG A 6 15.10 -23.19 9.51
N LYS A 7 16.21 -23.19 8.79
CA LYS A 7 17.00 -21.97 8.53
C LYS A 7 16.21 -20.92 7.74
N ALA A 8 15.40 -21.34 6.76
CA ALA A 8 14.54 -20.44 6.00
C ALA A 8 13.48 -19.77 6.90
N ARG A 9 12.79 -20.55 7.73
CA ARG A 9 11.82 -20.01 8.70
C ARG A 9 12.45 -19.07 9.71
N GLU A 10 13.64 -19.41 10.23
CA GLU A 10 14.39 -18.52 11.13
C GLU A 10 14.79 -17.20 10.44
N ARG A 11 15.13 -17.26 9.15
CA ARG A 11 15.44 -16.07 8.34
C ARG A 11 14.20 -15.19 8.13
N GLU A 12 13.09 -15.79 7.72
CA GLU A 12 11.81 -15.09 7.52
C GLU A 12 11.31 -14.43 8.82
N GLU A 13 11.40 -15.13 9.96
CA GLU A 13 10.98 -14.57 11.25
C GLU A 13 11.85 -13.37 11.66
N ARG A 14 13.17 -13.42 11.39
CA ARG A 14 14.07 -12.28 11.64
C ARG A 14 13.73 -11.09 10.74
N GLU A 15 13.49 -11.33 9.46
CA GLU A 15 13.06 -10.28 8.51
C GLU A 15 11.76 -9.64 8.96
N ARG A 16 10.77 -10.45 9.34
CA ARG A 16 9.50 -9.95 9.89
C ARG A 16 9.71 -9.07 11.11
N ARG A 17 10.57 -9.47 12.07
CA ARG A 17 10.88 -8.64 13.25
C ARG A 17 11.51 -7.30 12.87
N ILE A 18 12.42 -7.28 11.90
CA ILE A 18 13.05 -6.05 11.41
C ILE A 18 11.99 -5.14 10.77
N VAL A 19 11.13 -5.68 9.91
CA VAL A 19 10.08 -4.94 9.20
C VAL A 19 9.04 -4.36 10.18
N VAL A 20 8.59 -5.15 11.16
CA VAL A 20 7.66 -4.70 12.21
C VAL A 20 8.26 -3.58 13.04
N ALA A 21 9.54 -3.68 13.44
CA ALA A 21 10.22 -2.63 14.18
C ALA A 21 10.37 -1.35 13.35
N ALA A 22 10.75 -1.47 12.07
CA ALA A 22 10.84 -0.34 11.14
C ALA A 22 9.52 0.38 10.98
N ARG A 23 8.42 -0.36 10.72
CA ARG A 23 7.07 0.21 10.67
C ARG A 23 6.70 0.91 11.98
N THR A 24 6.97 0.28 13.12
CA THR A 24 6.62 0.84 14.44
C THR A 24 7.35 2.16 14.71
N ILE A 25 8.65 2.23 14.44
CA ILE A 25 9.43 3.46 14.58
C ILE A 25 8.95 4.51 13.58
N ALA A 26 8.70 4.12 12.32
CA ALA A 26 8.25 5.05 11.29
C ALA A 26 6.90 5.69 11.61
N GLU A 27 5.92 4.92 12.08
CA GLU A 27 4.60 5.46 12.42
C GLU A 27 4.63 6.36 13.67
N ARG A 28 5.53 6.09 14.62
CA ARG A 28 5.65 6.90 15.85
C ARG A 28 6.47 8.16 15.65
N GLU A 29 7.54 8.09 14.86
CA GLU A 29 8.63 9.08 14.87
C GLU A 29 9.12 9.46 13.47
N GLY A 30 8.47 8.96 12.42
CA GLY A 30 8.80 9.24 11.03
C GLY A 30 9.98 8.44 10.49
N TRP A 31 10.07 8.39 9.17
CA TRP A 31 11.08 7.58 8.47
C TRP A 31 12.52 8.03 8.68
N ALA A 32 12.76 9.31 9.00
CA ALA A 32 14.09 9.82 9.34
C ALA A 32 14.67 9.14 10.59
N SER A 33 13.79 8.68 11.49
CA SER A 33 14.16 7.99 12.72
C SER A 33 14.55 6.53 12.49
N VAL A 34 14.15 5.93 11.36
CA VAL A 34 14.46 4.54 11.01
C VAL A 34 15.88 4.45 10.45
N THR A 35 16.85 4.19 11.33
CA THR A 35 18.25 3.94 10.99
C THR A 35 18.64 2.50 11.31
N ILE A 36 19.63 1.94 10.60
CA ILE A 36 20.12 0.58 10.85
C ILE A 36 20.58 0.41 12.30
N ARG A 37 21.29 1.39 12.85
CA ARG A 37 21.72 1.39 14.25
C ARG A 37 20.53 1.32 15.20
N ARG A 38 19.55 2.22 15.03
CA ARG A 38 18.38 2.26 15.91
C ARG A 38 17.56 0.97 15.83
N LEU A 39 17.38 0.43 14.62
CA LEU A 39 16.67 -0.84 14.44
C LEU A 39 17.40 -1.98 15.14
N ALA A 40 18.72 -2.04 15.01
CA ALA A 40 19.56 -3.02 15.69
C ALA A 40 19.38 -2.94 17.22
N ASP A 41 19.41 -1.72 17.77
CA ASP A 41 19.19 -1.48 19.21
C ASP A 41 17.76 -1.89 19.65
N GLU A 42 16.73 -1.53 18.88
CA GLU A 42 15.30 -1.79 19.20
C GLU A 42 14.96 -3.29 19.24
N ILE A 43 15.54 -4.10 18.33
CA ILE A 43 15.25 -5.53 18.22
C ILE A 43 16.33 -6.42 18.83
N GLU A 44 17.30 -5.81 19.52
CA GLU A 44 18.46 -6.45 20.17
C GLU A 44 19.31 -7.29 19.20
N PHE A 45 19.44 -6.82 17.95
CA PHE A 45 20.32 -7.42 16.95
C PHE A 45 21.59 -6.58 16.79
N SER A 46 22.65 -7.19 16.26
CA SER A 46 23.81 -6.42 15.82
C SER A 46 23.57 -5.85 14.42
N GLN A 47 24.16 -4.70 14.09
CA GLN A 47 24.06 -4.14 12.75
C GLN A 47 24.51 -5.13 11.64
N PRO A 48 25.59 -5.94 11.82
CA PRO A 48 25.93 -6.99 10.85
C PRO A 48 24.82 -8.01 10.61
N VAL A 49 24.00 -8.33 11.63
CA VAL A 49 22.83 -9.20 11.44
C VAL A 49 21.80 -8.53 10.54
N LEU A 50 21.50 -7.24 10.74
CA LEU A 50 20.57 -6.52 9.86
C LEU A 50 21.10 -6.50 8.42
N TYR A 51 22.38 -6.20 8.22
CA TYR A 51 23.00 -6.18 6.89
C TYR A 51 23.00 -7.55 6.19
N SER A 52 22.94 -8.66 6.95
CA SER A 52 22.79 -9.99 6.36
C SER A 52 21.40 -10.28 5.79
N HIS A 53 20.39 -9.50 6.19
CA HIS A 53 19.01 -9.59 5.72
C HIS A 53 18.66 -8.51 4.71
N PHE A 54 19.12 -7.27 4.95
CA PHE A 54 18.84 -6.10 4.14
C PHE A 54 20.13 -5.32 3.89
N GLN A 55 20.51 -5.15 2.64
CA GLN A 55 21.77 -4.49 2.24
C GLN A 55 21.81 -3.02 2.62
N ASN A 56 20.64 -2.37 2.67
CA ASN A 56 20.51 -0.96 2.99
C ASN A 56 19.12 -0.65 3.57
N ARG A 57 18.93 0.61 3.97
CA ARG A 57 17.66 1.11 4.51
C ARG A 57 16.51 1.02 3.51
N ASP A 58 16.77 1.21 2.22
CA ASP A 58 15.73 1.23 1.19
C ASP A 58 15.14 -0.16 0.96
N GLU A 59 15.93 -1.23 1.13
CA GLU A 59 15.38 -2.60 1.13
C GLU A 59 14.42 -2.85 2.31
N ILE A 60 14.70 -2.28 3.48
CA ILE A 60 13.78 -2.34 4.63
C ILE A 60 12.50 -1.57 4.34
N VAL A 61 12.62 -0.36 3.76
CA VAL A 61 11.46 0.44 3.32
C VAL A 61 10.65 -0.34 2.28
N GLY A 62 11.30 -1.00 1.33
CA GLY A 62 10.66 -1.85 0.32
C GLY A 62 9.92 -3.04 0.91
N ALA A 63 10.47 -3.68 1.94
CA ALA A 63 9.79 -4.76 2.66
C ALA A 63 8.55 -4.26 3.43
N VAL A 64 8.65 -3.12 4.12
CA VAL A 64 7.49 -2.46 4.77
C VAL A 64 6.43 -2.08 3.73
N ALA A 65 6.84 -1.53 2.60
CA ALA A 65 5.94 -1.19 1.50
C ALA A 65 5.22 -2.42 0.95
N LEU A 66 5.94 -3.53 0.77
CA LEU A 66 5.37 -4.78 0.26
C LEU A 66 4.32 -5.37 1.21
N GLU A 67 4.55 -5.34 2.53
CA GLU A 67 3.53 -5.67 3.53
C GLU A 67 2.32 -4.72 3.43
N GLY A 68 2.57 -3.42 3.32
CA GLY A 68 1.51 -2.41 3.16
C GLY A 68 0.65 -2.61 1.91
N PHE A 69 1.25 -3.00 0.78
CA PHE A 69 0.50 -3.38 -0.42
C PHE A 69 -0.36 -4.63 -0.20
N GLY A 70 0.13 -5.61 0.56
CA GLY A 70 -0.63 -6.80 0.92
C GLY A 70 -1.84 -6.47 1.79
N GLU A 71 -1.66 -5.63 2.80
CA GLU A 71 -2.74 -5.14 3.67
C GLU A 71 -3.77 -4.33 2.89
N LEU A 72 -3.32 -3.39 2.05
CA LEU A 72 -4.19 -2.60 1.19
C LEU A 72 -5.00 -3.52 0.25
N ALA A 73 -4.36 -4.48 -0.41
CA ALA A 73 -5.06 -5.42 -1.29
C ALA A 73 -6.15 -6.21 -0.55
N ALA A 74 -5.88 -6.66 0.67
CA ALA A 74 -6.87 -7.35 1.50
C ALA A 74 -8.06 -6.44 1.87
N ILE A 75 -7.79 -5.20 2.27
CA ILE A 75 -8.79 -4.19 2.62
C ILE A 75 -9.67 -3.85 1.40
N LEU A 76 -9.07 -3.64 0.24
CA LEU A 76 -9.81 -3.33 -0.99
C LEU A 76 -10.71 -4.49 -1.42
N ARG A 77 -10.23 -5.74 -1.34
CA ARG A 77 -11.07 -6.91 -1.61
C ARG A 77 -12.24 -7.03 -0.64
N ALA A 78 -12.01 -6.78 0.65
CA ALA A 78 -13.06 -6.83 1.66
C ALA A 78 -14.16 -5.78 1.45
N ALA A 79 -13.84 -4.65 0.77
CA ALA A 79 -14.81 -3.64 0.40
C ALA A 79 -15.76 -4.08 -0.74
N ILE A 80 -15.42 -5.13 -1.49
CA ILE A 80 -16.23 -5.64 -2.61
C ILE A 80 -17.28 -6.61 -2.07
N ARG A 81 -18.50 -6.10 -1.84
CA ARG A 81 -19.61 -6.88 -1.26
C ARG A 81 -20.60 -7.34 -2.33
N PRO A 82 -20.96 -8.63 -2.42
CA PRO A 82 -21.84 -9.15 -3.48
C PRO A 82 -23.23 -8.49 -3.57
N SER A 83 -23.73 -7.96 -2.47
CA SER A 83 -25.06 -7.31 -2.40
C SER A 83 -25.05 -5.83 -2.82
N SER A 84 -23.89 -5.25 -3.10
CA SER A 84 -23.75 -3.84 -3.45
C SER A 84 -23.90 -3.60 -4.96
N THR A 85 -24.49 -2.47 -5.31
CA THR A 85 -24.55 -1.98 -6.70
C THR A 85 -23.14 -1.63 -7.21
N PRO A 86 -22.90 -1.62 -8.54
CA PRO A 86 -21.60 -1.22 -9.10
C PRO A 86 -21.09 0.13 -8.58
N ARG A 87 -22.01 1.10 -8.38
CA ARG A 87 -21.68 2.42 -7.84
C ARG A 87 -21.20 2.36 -6.39
N GLU A 88 -21.93 1.62 -5.54
CA GLU A 88 -21.55 1.43 -4.12
C GLU A 88 -20.24 0.67 -3.97
N LEU A 89 -19.92 -0.24 -4.89
CA LEU A 89 -18.64 -0.96 -4.91
C LEU A 89 -17.46 -0.02 -5.15
N VAL A 90 -17.56 0.89 -6.13
CA VAL A 90 -16.52 1.90 -6.39
C VAL A 90 -16.37 2.83 -5.18
N GLU A 91 -17.48 3.25 -4.58
CA GLU A 91 -17.46 4.10 -3.38
C GLU A 91 -16.76 3.42 -2.20
N GLY A 92 -17.09 2.15 -1.96
CA GLY A 92 -16.49 1.34 -0.91
C GLY A 92 -14.99 1.18 -1.09
N VAL A 93 -14.54 0.84 -2.31
CA VAL A 93 -13.12 0.71 -2.63
C VAL A 93 -12.37 2.05 -2.51
N ALA A 94 -12.96 3.14 -3.02
CA ALA A 94 -12.37 4.48 -2.90
C ALA A 94 -12.21 4.90 -1.44
N THR A 95 -13.25 4.67 -0.62
CA THR A 95 -13.24 4.98 0.81
C THR A 95 -12.19 4.16 1.53
N ALA A 96 -12.14 2.84 1.30
CA ALA A 96 -11.18 1.94 1.93
C ALA A 96 -9.72 2.30 1.57
N TYR A 97 -9.45 2.68 0.31
CA TYR A 97 -8.14 3.15 -0.11
C TYR A 97 -7.71 4.41 0.64
N LEU A 98 -8.61 5.41 0.72
CA LEU A 98 -8.31 6.66 1.40
C LEU A 98 -8.15 6.44 2.91
N ASP A 99 -9.05 5.70 3.56
CA ASP A 99 -8.96 5.42 4.99
C ASP A 99 -7.65 4.73 5.36
N PHE A 100 -7.19 3.78 4.54
CA PHE A 100 -5.87 3.17 4.71
C PHE A 100 -4.73 4.19 4.66
N ALA A 101 -4.76 5.11 3.68
CA ALA A 101 -3.75 6.15 3.52
C ALA A 101 -3.66 7.10 4.73
N PHE A 102 -4.78 7.31 5.43
CA PHE A 102 -4.84 8.16 6.62
C PHE A 102 -4.55 7.42 7.93
N ALA A 103 -4.94 6.14 8.02
CA ALA A 103 -4.69 5.32 9.20
C ALA A 103 -3.20 4.98 9.35
N TRP A 104 -2.48 4.79 8.23
CA TRP A 104 -1.10 4.33 8.22
C TRP A 104 -0.20 5.26 7.38
N PRO A 105 0.03 6.50 7.85
CA PRO A 105 0.72 7.53 7.07
C PRO A 105 2.16 7.16 6.74
N ALA A 106 2.92 6.54 7.65
CA ALA A 106 4.29 6.17 7.37
C ALA A 106 4.37 4.95 6.44
N MET A 107 3.49 3.96 6.60
CA MET A 107 3.40 2.84 5.67
C MET A 107 3.02 3.32 4.25
N TYR A 108 2.07 4.24 4.14
CA TYR A 108 1.69 4.81 2.85
C TYR A 108 2.82 5.63 2.21
N GLU A 109 3.63 6.32 3.02
CA GLU A 109 4.84 7.01 2.55
C GLU A 109 5.88 6.02 1.99
N ALA A 110 6.09 4.87 2.64
CA ALA A 110 6.96 3.81 2.11
C ALA A 110 6.45 3.27 0.77
N MET A 111 5.13 3.09 0.64
CA MET A 111 4.53 2.51 -0.57
C MET A 111 4.67 3.38 -1.81
N PHE A 112 4.61 4.70 -1.69
CA PHE A 112 4.45 5.60 -2.85
C PHE A 112 5.40 6.79 -2.92
N VAL A 113 6.16 7.10 -1.85
CA VAL A 113 7.02 8.29 -1.80
C VAL A 113 8.49 7.92 -1.70
N LEU A 114 8.83 6.94 -0.85
CA LEU A 114 10.22 6.55 -0.62
C LEU A 114 10.74 5.58 -1.68
N PRO A 115 12.08 5.52 -1.88
CA PRO A 115 12.69 4.53 -2.75
C PRO A 115 12.51 3.11 -2.17
N THR A 116 11.94 2.21 -2.96
CA THR A 116 11.69 0.81 -2.57
C THR A 116 12.22 -0.22 -3.55
N GLY A 117 12.57 0.20 -4.77
CA GLY A 117 12.91 -0.72 -5.87
C GLY A 117 11.73 -1.54 -6.41
N LEU A 118 10.52 -1.40 -5.85
CA LEU A 118 9.31 -2.07 -6.32
C LEU A 118 8.95 -1.55 -7.71
N ARG A 119 8.46 -2.46 -8.56
CA ARG A 119 8.13 -2.16 -9.94
C ARG A 119 6.65 -2.40 -10.20
N PHE A 120 6.03 -1.47 -10.90
CA PHE A 120 4.61 -1.44 -11.22
C PHE A 120 4.43 -1.64 -12.73
N ALA A 121 3.27 -2.18 -13.15
CA ALA A 121 2.91 -2.36 -14.55
C ALA A 121 3.96 -3.14 -15.37
N ARG A 122 4.63 -4.13 -14.75
CA ARG A 122 5.58 -5.03 -15.40
C ARG A 122 5.27 -6.50 -15.10
N SER A 123 5.86 -7.40 -15.88
CA SER A 123 5.74 -8.85 -15.67
C SER A 123 6.25 -9.30 -14.29
N ASP A 124 7.25 -8.61 -13.74
CA ASP A 124 7.84 -8.88 -12.42
C ASP A 124 7.22 -8.06 -11.28
N THR A 125 6.08 -7.40 -11.50
CA THR A 125 5.34 -6.70 -10.43
C THR A 125 5.00 -7.68 -9.31
N PRO A 126 5.29 -7.41 -8.03
CA PRO A 126 4.95 -8.32 -6.95
C PRO A 126 3.44 -8.60 -6.86
N THR A 127 3.08 -9.80 -6.39
CA THR A 127 1.67 -10.26 -6.34
C THR A 127 0.78 -9.31 -5.56
N GLN A 128 1.25 -8.77 -4.43
CA GLN A 128 0.52 -7.84 -3.57
C GLN A 128 0.06 -6.59 -4.33
N LEU A 129 0.94 -6.02 -5.16
CA LEU A 129 0.63 -4.85 -5.98
C LEU A 129 -0.39 -5.20 -7.06
N ARG A 130 -0.21 -6.34 -7.74
CA ARG A 130 -1.16 -6.82 -8.76
C ARG A 130 -2.54 -7.09 -8.17
N GLU A 131 -2.60 -7.67 -6.98
CA GLU A 131 -3.85 -7.96 -6.28
C GLU A 131 -4.58 -6.68 -5.84
N GLY A 132 -3.85 -5.68 -5.35
CA GLY A 132 -4.43 -4.37 -5.01
C GLY A 132 -4.99 -3.67 -6.24
N PHE A 133 -4.24 -3.69 -7.35
CA PHE A 133 -4.72 -3.16 -8.64
C PHE A 133 -5.95 -3.93 -9.14
N GLY A 134 -5.91 -5.26 -9.09
CA GLY A 134 -7.01 -6.13 -9.52
C GLY A 134 -8.31 -5.90 -8.73
N ALA A 135 -8.23 -5.58 -7.44
CA ALA A 135 -9.41 -5.21 -6.65
C ALA A 135 -10.05 -3.89 -7.16
N MET A 136 -9.25 -2.90 -7.52
CA MET A 136 -9.75 -1.67 -8.15
C MET A 136 -10.31 -1.96 -9.54
N ALA A 137 -9.60 -2.72 -10.38
CA ALA A 137 -10.05 -3.09 -11.71
C ALA A 137 -11.39 -3.84 -11.69
N THR A 138 -11.62 -4.68 -10.69
CA THR A 138 -12.90 -5.40 -10.52
C THR A 138 -14.09 -4.45 -10.40
N VAL A 139 -13.95 -3.32 -9.70
CA VAL A 139 -15.05 -2.35 -9.54
C VAL A 139 -15.15 -1.37 -10.70
N ILE A 140 -14.08 -1.19 -11.48
CA ILE A 140 -14.05 -0.33 -12.67
C ILE A 140 -14.58 -1.07 -13.92
N ALA A 141 -14.38 -2.39 -14.02
CA ALA A 141 -14.76 -3.19 -15.19
C ALA A 141 -16.20 -2.97 -15.73
N PRO A 142 -17.24 -2.74 -14.90
CA PRO A 142 -18.59 -2.47 -15.41
C PRO A 142 -18.76 -1.14 -16.18
N PHE A 143 -17.77 -0.24 -16.12
CA PHE A 143 -17.85 1.15 -16.59
C PHE A 143 -16.92 1.48 -17.75
N SER A 144 -15.96 0.62 -18.11
CA SER A 144 -15.01 0.89 -19.20
C SER A 144 -14.69 -0.37 -20.01
N GLN A 145 -14.50 -0.22 -21.32
CA GLN A 145 -13.95 -1.26 -22.18
C GLN A 145 -12.43 -1.38 -22.02
N ASP A 146 -11.75 -0.24 -21.78
CA ASP A 146 -10.34 -0.21 -21.41
C ASP A 146 -10.22 -0.14 -19.88
N VAL A 147 -10.30 -1.31 -19.25
CA VAL A 147 -10.34 -1.43 -17.78
C VAL A 147 -9.04 -0.99 -17.14
N ASP A 148 -7.90 -1.30 -17.76
CA ASP A 148 -6.59 -1.00 -17.18
C ASP A 148 -6.34 0.50 -17.14
N THR A 149 -6.49 1.21 -18.26
CA THR A 149 -6.32 2.68 -18.31
C THR A 149 -7.33 3.40 -17.41
N ALA A 150 -8.57 2.93 -17.35
CA ALA A 150 -9.58 3.50 -16.46
C ALA A 150 -9.22 3.27 -14.97
N THR A 151 -8.66 2.11 -14.64
CA THR A 151 -8.21 1.78 -13.28
C THR A 151 -7.00 2.60 -12.89
N GLU A 152 -6.03 2.80 -13.79
CA GLU A 152 -4.90 3.70 -13.57
C GLU A 152 -5.36 5.13 -13.31
N THR A 153 -6.34 5.62 -14.08
CA THR A 153 -6.89 6.97 -13.92
C THR A 153 -7.64 7.12 -12.59
N PHE A 154 -8.46 6.14 -12.23
CA PHE A 154 -9.15 6.08 -10.95
C PHE A 154 -8.15 6.06 -9.78
N TRP A 155 -7.13 5.21 -9.87
CA TRP A 155 -6.08 5.12 -8.87
C TRP A 155 -5.28 6.42 -8.75
N ALA A 156 -4.93 7.07 -9.87
CA ALA A 156 -4.27 8.37 -9.88
C ALA A 156 -5.10 9.44 -9.17
N ALA A 157 -6.43 9.46 -9.39
CA ALA A 157 -7.33 10.37 -8.69
C ALA A 157 -7.33 10.11 -7.18
N LEU A 158 -7.46 8.85 -6.75
CA LEU A 158 -7.41 8.48 -5.32
C LEU A 158 -6.06 8.83 -4.68
N HIS A 159 -4.96 8.55 -5.36
CA HIS A 159 -3.62 8.88 -4.90
C HIS A 159 -3.43 10.40 -4.76
N GLY A 160 -3.87 11.17 -5.76
CA GLY A 160 -3.86 12.62 -5.72
C GLY A 160 -4.67 13.17 -4.54
N LEU A 161 -5.86 12.63 -4.28
CA LEU A 161 -6.67 13.00 -3.11
C LEU A 161 -5.95 12.68 -1.80
N ALA A 162 -5.41 11.47 -1.65
CA ALA A 162 -4.67 11.07 -0.46
C ALA A 162 -3.48 12.01 -0.18
N GLN A 163 -2.67 12.30 -1.20
CA GLN A 163 -1.50 13.18 -1.08
C GLN A 163 -1.90 14.62 -0.77
N LEU A 164 -2.87 15.18 -1.48
CA LEU A 164 -3.28 16.57 -1.27
C LEU A 164 -3.94 16.76 0.10
N GLU A 165 -4.77 15.82 0.52
CA GLU A 165 -5.50 15.93 1.79
C GLU A 165 -4.59 15.70 3.00
N ARG A 166 -3.68 14.71 2.96
CA ARG A 166 -2.68 14.49 4.03
C ARG A 166 -1.77 15.68 4.27
N HIS A 167 -1.48 16.45 3.22
CA HIS A 167 -0.65 17.65 3.32
C HIS A 167 -1.45 18.95 3.51
N GLY A 168 -2.76 18.86 3.80
CA GLY A 168 -3.62 20.02 4.04
C GLY A 168 -3.78 20.96 2.83
N ARG A 169 -3.52 20.46 1.62
CA ARG A 169 -3.57 21.25 0.38
C ARG A 169 -4.97 21.35 -0.23
N ILE A 170 -5.95 20.66 0.36
CA ILE A 170 -7.37 20.72 -0.01
C ILE A 170 -8.25 20.65 1.24
N ARG A 171 -9.50 21.14 1.13
CA ARG A 171 -10.47 21.17 2.24
C ARG A 171 -10.75 19.74 2.77
N PRO A 172 -10.59 19.46 4.07
CA PRO A 172 -10.76 18.11 4.62
C PRO A 172 -12.22 17.64 4.66
N ALA A 173 -13.18 18.54 4.92
CA ALA A 173 -14.61 18.22 5.05
C ALA A 173 -15.29 17.72 3.76
N PHE A 174 -14.59 17.70 2.62
CA PHE A 174 -15.17 17.41 1.30
C PHE A 174 -14.76 16.05 0.74
N ARG A 175 -14.14 15.15 1.53
CA ARG A 175 -13.68 13.84 1.06
C ARG A 175 -14.80 13.03 0.39
N ALA A 176 -15.92 12.82 1.08
CA ALA A 176 -17.06 12.06 0.55
C ALA A 176 -17.58 12.65 -0.78
N HIS A 177 -17.70 13.98 -0.85
CA HIS A 177 -18.14 14.65 -2.08
C HIS A 177 -17.16 14.43 -3.24
N ARG A 178 -15.84 14.45 -3.00
CA ARG A 178 -14.83 14.16 -4.03
C ARG A 178 -14.90 12.72 -4.51
N ILE A 179 -15.16 11.76 -3.63
CA ILE A 179 -15.39 10.36 -3.99
C ILE A 179 -16.61 10.26 -4.93
N THR A 180 -17.72 10.92 -4.58
CA THR A 180 -18.91 10.97 -5.44
C THR A 180 -18.61 11.55 -6.82
N LEU A 181 -17.82 12.63 -6.91
CA LEU A 181 -17.43 13.24 -8.18
C LEU A 181 -16.56 12.31 -9.04
N ILE A 182 -15.57 11.64 -8.44
CA ILE A 182 -14.74 10.65 -9.14
C ILE A 182 -15.64 9.52 -9.70
N MET A 183 -16.57 9.02 -8.89
CA MET A 183 -17.50 7.98 -9.33
C MET A 183 -18.37 8.44 -10.51
N GLN A 184 -18.86 9.68 -10.48
CA GLN A 184 -19.62 10.25 -11.60
C GLN A 184 -18.79 10.26 -12.88
N MET A 185 -17.54 10.72 -12.80
CA MET A 185 -16.61 10.76 -13.94
C MET A 185 -16.32 9.35 -14.50
N VAL A 186 -16.10 8.37 -13.64
CA VAL A 186 -15.89 6.96 -14.04
C VAL A 186 -17.15 6.38 -14.69
N SER A 187 -18.32 6.62 -14.10
CA SER A 187 -19.58 6.04 -14.58
C SER A 187 -20.13 6.68 -15.87
N ALA A 188 -19.66 7.87 -16.23
CA ALA A 188 -20.12 8.61 -17.40
C ALA A 188 -19.49 8.14 -18.72
N GLN A 189 -18.45 7.28 -18.70
CA GLN A 189 -17.77 6.81 -19.91
C GLN A 189 -18.52 5.73 -20.70
N ARG A 190 -19.86 5.70 -20.60
CA ARG A 190 -20.74 4.71 -21.25
C ARG A 190 -21.34 5.17 -22.58
N GLU A 191 -20.78 6.20 -23.21
CA GLU A 191 -21.20 6.67 -24.54
C GLU A 191 -20.43 5.98 -25.67
#